data_AF-A0ABD1HU10-F1
#
_entry.id   AF-A0ABD1HU10-F1
#
_cell.length_a   1.000
_cell.length_b   1.000
_cell.length_c   1.000
_cell.angle_alpha   90.00
_cell.angle_beta   90.00
_cell.angle_gamma   90.00
#
_symmetry.space_group_name_H-M   'P 1'
#
loop_
_entity.id
_entity.type
_entity.pdbx_description
1 polymer ?
#
loop_
_entity_poly.entity_id
_entity_poly.type
_entity_poly.pdbx_seq_one_letter_code
_entity_poly.pdbx_strand_id
1 'polypeptide(L)'
;MAANVPRQESFFYKSNWTAEVDSLMLSVITNSKNMAEWDGTVISIHVLEQVSTVIAAELGLTFSWRELYERFRFFEHRYRAFKVVLDTKCVF
;
A
#
# COMPACT_ATOMS: atom_id res chain seq x y z
N MET A 1 -0.98 -9.44 32.40
CA MET A 1 -0.43 -10.41 31.43
C MET A 1 -0.30 -9.69 30.10
N ALA A 2 0.91 -9.44 29.62
CA ALA A 2 1.10 -8.83 28.30
C ALA A 2 0.65 -9.87 27.27
N ALA A 3 -0.43 -9.58 26.54
CA ALA A 3 -0.80 -10.40 25.40
C ALA A 3 0.41 -10.43 24.45
N ASN A 4 0.90 -11.62 24.10
CA ASN A 4 1.87 -11.81 23.03
C ASN A 4 1.18 -11.49 21.70
N VAL A 5 0.82 -10.23 21.50
CA VAL A 5 0.25 -9.75 20.25
C VAL A 5 1.39 -9.79 19.23
N PRO A 6 1.28 -10.60 18.18
CA PRO A 6 2.31 -10.66 17.16
C PRO A 6 2.55 -9.27 16.55
N ARG A 7 3.79 -9.00 16.14
CA ARG A 7 4.11 -7.72 15.51
C ARG A 7 3.23 -7.51 14.29
N GLN A 8 2.85 -6.27 14.08
CA GLN A 8 2.00 -5.84 12.97
C GLN A 8 2.44 -6.50 11.65
N GLU A 9 3.74 -6.43 11.34
CA GLU A 9 4.39 -7.03 10.17
C GLU A 9 3.98 -8.49 9.88
N SER A 10 3.83 -9.32 10.92
CA SER A 10 3.47 -10.73 10.77
C SER A 10 2.07 -10.97 10.20
N PHE A 11 1.20 -9.95 10.27
CA PHE A 11 -0.14 -9.98 9.68
C PHE A 11 -0.21 -9.33 8.30
N PHE A 12 0.68 -8.39 7.98
CA PHE A 12 0.63 -7.60 6.74
C PHE A 12 1.48 -8.13 5.61
N TYR A 13 2.50 -8.91 5.96
CA TYR A 13 3.52 -9.36 5.03
C TYR A 13 3.50 -10.88 4.97
N LYS A 14 3.18 -11.37 3.78
CA LYS A 14 3.23 -12.79 3.40
C LYS A 14 3.84 -12.89 2.02
N SER A 15 4.63 -13.93 1.80
CA SER A 15 5.30 -14.20 0.53
C SER A 15 6.16 -12.99 0.11
N ASN A 16 5.98 -12.48 -1.11
CA ASN A 16 6.80 -11.41 -1.67
C ASN A 16 6.39 -10.01 -1.18
N TRP A 17 5.32 -9.87 -0.40
CA TRP A 17 4.93 -8.58 0.17
C TRP A 17 5.78 -8.26 1.37
N THR A 18 6.54 -7.17 1.30
CA THR A 18 7.37 -6.64 2.39
C THR A 18 7.09 -5.16 2.61
N ALA A 19 7.56 -4.62 3.74
CA ALA A 19 7.45 -3.18 4.01
C ALA A 19 8.17 -2.35 2.93
N GLU A 20 9.27 -2.85 2.42
CA GLU A 20 10.05 -2.20 1.35
C GLU A 20 9.26 -2.15 0.03
N VAL A 21 8.60 -3.25 -0.36
CA VAL A 21 7.70 -3.27 -1.53
C VAL A 21 6.57 -2.25 -1.37
N ASP A 22 5.93 -2.21 -0.20
CA ASP A 22 4.87 -1.25 0.11
C ASP A 22 5.38 0.20 0.02
N SER A 23 6.54 0.49 0.59
CA SER A 23 7.15 1.83 0.59
C SER A 23 7.50 2.29 -0.82
N LEU A 24 8.05 1.41 -1.66
CA LEU A 24 8.43 1.74 -3.03
C LEU A 24 7.18 1.99 -3.89
N MET A 25 6.18 1.13 -3.75
CA MET A 25 4.87 1.29 -4.40
C MET A 25 4.23 2.64 -4.06
N LEU A 26 4.12 2.98 -2.77
CA LEU A 26 3.50 4.24 -2.35
C LEU A 26 4.30 5.47 -2.80
N SER A 27 5.63 5.37 -2.82
CA SER A 27 6.50 6.44 -3.32
C SER A 27 6.23 6.77 -4.79
N VAL A 28 6.16 5.75 -5.65
CA VAL A 28 5.87 5.94 -7.09
C VAL A 28 4.48 6.54 -7.30
N ILE A 29 3.47 6.01 -6.61
CA ILE A 29 2.08 6.51 -6.72
C ILE A 29 1.99 7.97 -6.27
N THR A 30 2.65 8.33 -5.17
CA THR A 30 2.67 9.70 -4.64
C THR A 30 3.38 10.64 -5.59
N ASN A 31 4.50 10.22 -6.17
CA ASN A 31 5.21 11.01 -7.17
C ASN A 31 4.38 11.24 -8.43
N SER A 32 3.72 10.19 -8.94
CA SER A 32 2.84 10.30 -10.11
C SER A 32 1.66 11.27 -9.85
N LYS A 33 1.09 11.23 -8.64
CA LYS A 33 0.08 12.23 -8.22
C LYS A 33 0.65 13.65 -8.21
N ASN A 34 1.84 13.85 -7.66
CA ASN A 34 2.50 15.16 -7.60
C ASN A 34 2.85 15.71 -8.99
N MET A 35 3.09 14.82 -9.96
CA MET A 35 3.33 15.15 -11.37
C MET A 35 2.03 15.32 -12.18
N ALA A 36 0.86 15.28 -11.52
CA ALA A 36 -0.47 15.39 -12.13
C ALA A 36 -0.80 14.31 -13.18
N GLU A 37 -0.10 13.17 -13.13
CA GLU A 37 -0.38 12.00 -13.97
C GLU A 37 -1.58 11.19 -13.44
N TRP A 38 -2.01 11.47 -12.21
CA TRP A 38 -3.18 10.89 -11.56
C TRP A 38 -3.89 11.92 -10.67
N ASP A 39 -5.21 12.04 -10.83
CA ASP A 39 -6.05 13.01 -10.12
C ASP A 39 -6.47 12.59 -8.69
N GLY A 40 -6.14 11.37 -8.28
CA GLY A 40 -6.47 10.84 -6.96
C GLY A 40 -7.79 10.06 -6.89
N THR A 41 -8.53 9.88 -7.98
CA THR A 41 -9.81 9.16 -7.97
C THR A 41 -9.63 7.65 -8.21
N VAL A 42 -9.32 7.28 -9.45
CA VAL A 42 -9.05 5.89 -9.85
C VAL A 42 -7.61 5.81 -10.31
N ILE A 43 -6.80 4.99 -9.61
CA ILE A 43 -5.41 4.78 -10.01
C ILE A 43 -5.39 4.16 -11.42
N SER A 44 -4.64 4.78 -12.33
CA SER A 44 -4.57 4.30 -13.71
C SER A 44 -3.69 3.05 -13.80
N ILE A 45 -3.98 2.20 -14.80
CA ILE A 45 -3.15 1.02 -15.08
C ILE A 45 -1.71 1.43 -15.38
N HIS A 46 -1.53 2.57 -16.07
CA HIS A 46 -0.20 3.08 -16.39
C HIS A 46 0.66 3.33 -15.15
N VAL A 47 0.09 3.93 -14.10
CA VAL A 47 0.82 4.14 -12.83
C VAL A 47 1.18 2.81 -12.17
N LEU A 48 0.28 1.82 -12.22
CA LEU A 48 0.55 0.48 -11.68
C LEU A 48 1.64 -0.27 -12.48
N GLU A 49 1.71 -0.07 -13.78
CA GLU A 49 2.78 -0.62 -14.63
C GLU A 49 4.13 0.06 -14.35
N GLN A 50 4.14 1.37 -14.11
CA GLN A 50 5.34 2.08 -13.64
C GLN A 50 5.80 1.54 -12.29
N VAL A 51 4.89 1.33 -11.34
CA VAL A 51 5.18 0.70 -10.04
C VAL A 51 5.81 -0.67 -10.23
N SER A 52 5.21 -1.53 -11.08
CA SER A 52 5.72 -2.86 -11.37
C SER A 52 7.15 -2.80 -11.94
N THR A 53 7.41 -1.88 -12.86
CA THR A 53 8.73 -1.68 -13.46
C THR A 53 9.77 -1.26 -12.43
N VAL A 54 9.43 -0.33 -11.54
CA VAL A 54 10.34 0.15 -10.48
C VAL A 54 10.62 -0.95 -9.45
N ILE A 55 9.61 -1.69 -9.01
CA ILE A 55 9.81 -2.82 -8.07
C ILE A 55 10.68 -3.91 -8.69
N ALA A 56 10.49 -4.21 -9.97
CA ALA A 56 11.32 -5.19 -10.67
C ALA A 56 12.79 -4.73 -10.78
N ALA A 57 13.02 -3.45 -11.04
CA ALA A 57 14.37 -2.88 -11.15
C ALA A 57 15.10 -2.83 -9.79
N GLU A 58 14.42 -2.38 -8.73
CA GLU A 58 15.04 -2.14 -7.43
C GLU A 58 15.13 -3.42 -6.57
N LEU A 59 14.11 -4.29 -6.64
CA LEU A 59 13.97 -5.42 -5.72
C LEU A 59 14.02 -6.79 -6.41
N GLY A 60 14.07 -6.83 -7.75
CA GLY A 60 14.06 -8.08 -8.52
C GLY A 60 12.76 -8.87 -8.41
N LEU A 61 11.66 -8.23 -7.96
CA LEU A 61 10.35 -8.84 -7.78
C LEU A 61 9.40 -8.38 -8.89
N THR A 62 8.61 -9.30 -9.42
CA THR A 62 7.61 -8.98 -10.45
C THR A 62 6.22 -9.09 -9.87
N PHE A 63 5.41 -8.06 -10.08
CA PHE A 63 3.99 -8.04 -9.75
C PHE A 63 3.17 -7.64 -10.97
N SER A 64 2.02 -8.26 -11.15
CA SER A 64 1.02 -7.81 -12.12
C SER A 64 0.36 -6.52 -11.63
N TRP A 65 -0.13 -5.69 -12.56
CA TRP A 65 -0.90 -4.50 -12.20
C TRP A 65 -2.12 -4.85 -11.33
N ARG A 66 -2.70 -6.04 -11.48
CA ARG A 66 -3.84 -6.53 -10.67
C ARG A 66 -3.44 -6.75 -9.21
N GLU A 67 -2.30 -7.39 -8.97
CA GLU A 67 -1.79 -7.61 -7.61
C GLU A 67 -1.49 -6.28 -6.92
N LEU A 68 -0.87 -5.35 -7.64
CA LEU A 68 -0.60 -4.00 -7.14
C LEU A 68 -1.89 -3.23 -6.89
N TYR A 69 -2.90 -3.35 -7.76
CA TYR A 69 -4.20 -2.73 -7.55
C TYR A 69 -4.90 -3.27 -6.28
N GLU A 70 -4.90 -4.59 -6.07
CA GLU A 70 -5.48 -5.18 -4.85
C GLU A 70 -4.73 -4.72 -3.59
N ARG A 71 -3.39 -4.63 -3.65
CA ARG A 71 -2.59 -4.09 -2.55
C ARG A 71 -2.93 -2.63 -2.27
N PHE A 72 -3.14 -1.83 -3.32
CA PHE A 72 -3.56 -0.43 -3.17
C PHE A 72 -4.94 -0.31 -2.50
N ARG A 73 -5.92 -1.09 -2.96
CA ARG A 73 -7.26 -1.14 -2.33
C ARG A 73 -7.19 -1.55 -0.87
N PHE A 74 -6.31 -2.49 -0.54
CA PHE A 74 -6.07 -2.89 0.84
C PHE A 74 -5.55 -1.73 1.70
N PHE A 75 -4.60 -0.92 1.21
CA PHE A 75 -4.17 0.29 1.94
C PHE A 75 -5.28 1.30 2.11
N GLU A 76 -6.05 1.54 1.06
CA GLU A 76 -7.17 2.50 1.13
C GLU A 76 -8.20 2.06 2.17
N HIS A 77 -8.58 0.78 2.17
CA HIS A 77 -9.50 0.21 3.15
C HIS A 77 -8.95 0.37 4.57
N ARG A 78 -7.66 0.08 4.78
CA ARG A 78 -7.01 0.26 6.08
C ARG A 78 -7.02 1.71 6.53
N TYR A 79 -6.61 2.64 5.66
CA TYR A 79 -6.61 4.06 5.99
C TYR A 79 -8.00 4.52 6.42
N ARG A 80 -9.05 4.13 5.68
CA ARG A 80 -10.44 4.44 6.03
C ARG A 80 -10.84 3.82 7.38
N ALA A 81 -10.51 2.55 7.62
CA ALA A 81 -10.82 1.87 8.88
C ALA A 81 -10.12 2.54 10.08
N PHE A 82 -8.82 2.83 9.94
CA PHE A 82 -8.07 3.53 10.99
C PHE A 82 -8.60 4.93 11.24
N LYS A 83 -8.95 5.67 10.19
CA LYS A 83 -9.57 6.98 10.32
C LYS A 83 -10.87 6.92 11.13
N VAL A 84 -11.74 5.94 10.84
CA VAL A 84 -12.97 5.73 11.62
C VAL A 84 -12.67 5.45 13.09
N VAL A 85 -11.66 4.61 13.39
CA VAL A 85 -11.27 4.31 14.77
C VAL A 85 -10.78 5.57 15.50
N LEU A 86 -10.01 6.43 14.83
CA LEU A 86 -9.52 7.69 15.42
C LEU A 86 -10.62 8.75 15.57
N ASP A 87 -11.53 8.81 14.60
CA ASP A 87 -12.67 9.72 14.61
C ASP A 87 -13.75 9.30 15.64
N THR A 88 -13.77 8.01 16.01
CA THR A 88 -14.60 7.51 17.10
C THR A 88 -14.03 8.05 18.41
N LYS A 89 -14.64 9.12 18.95
CA LYS A 89 -14.31 9.64 20.28
C LYS A 89 -14.27 8.47 21.26
N CYS A 90 -13.10 8.22 21.86
CA CYS A 90 -12.96 7.25 22.93
C CYS A 90 -13.88 7.66 24.07
N VAL A 91 -15.01 6.96 24.22
CA VAL A 91 -15.78 6.98 25.46
C VAL A 91 -15.07 5.97 26.37
N PHE A 92 -14.13 6.46 27.17
CA PHE A 92 -13.58 5.73 28.32
C PHE A 92 -14.47 5.98 29.53
#